data_AF-A0A2I1CRL7-F1
#
_entry.id   AF-A0A2I1CRL7-F1
#
_cell.length_a   1.000
_cell.length_b   1.000
_cell.length_c   1.000
_cell.angle_alpha   90.00
_cell.angle_beta   90.00
_cell.angle_gamma   90.00
#
_symmetry.space_group_name_H-M   'P 1'
#
loop_
_entity.id
_entity.type
_entity.pdbx_description
1 polymer ?
#
loop_
_entity_poly.entity_id
_entity_poly.type
_entity_poly.pdbx_seq_one_letter_code
_entity_poly.pdbx_strand_id
1 'polypeptide(L)'
;MSRAFSTAARALKSLYWSDRGTTMNVAWVKNYAEDAVDLVPQLVDKVDSGTVQGDPHTTDRNNDPLHGSITLKKGDSRVTSAHVYPDGTVVFSKAAYGRVKVPRISDAPEGSGPAS
;
A
#
# COMPACT_ATOMS: atom_id res chain seq x y z
N MET A 1 8.41 -4.80 -35.68
CA MET A 1 9.01 -5.49 -34.51
C MET A 1 8.19 -5.10 -33.28
N SER A 2 7.17 -5.89 -32.95
CA SER A 2 6.31 -5.62 -31.80
C SER A 2 6.84 -6.39 -30.59
N ARG A 3 7.22 -5.69 -29.53
CA ARG A 3 7.57 -6.32 -28.25
C ARG A 3 6.26 -6.59 -27.52
N ALA A 4 5.84 -7.84 -27.47
CA ALA A 4 4.76 -8.25 -26.59
C ALA A 4 5.23 -8.07 -25.14
N PHE A 5 4.64 -7.12 -24.42
CA PHE A 5 4.77 -7.08 -22.97
C PHE A 5 3.89 -8.20 -22.42
N SER A 6 4.49 -9.33 -22.04
CA SER A 6 3.81 -10.35 -21.25
C SER A 6 3.47 -9.75 -19.89
N THR A 7 2.26 -9.25 -19.73
CA THR A 7 1.63 -9.12 -18.42
C THR A 7 1.35 -10.54 -17.95
N ALA A 8 2.29 -11.12 -17.20
CA ALA A 8 1.95 -12.26 -16.37
C ALA A 8 0.82 -11.78 -15.45
N ALA A 9 -0.38 -12.32 -15.63
CA ALA A 9 -1.46 -12.18 -14.68
C ALA A 9 -1.00 -12.86 -13.38
N ARG A 10 -0.27 -12.11 -12.54
CA ARG A 10 -0.08 -12.51 -11.15
C ARG A 10 -1.48 -12.53 -10.56
N ALA A 11 -1.87 -13.65 -9.95
CA ALA A 11 -3.05 -13.66 -9.11
C ALA A 11 -2.77 -12.63 -8.01
N LEU A 12 -3.33 -11.43 -8.16
CA LEU A 12 -3.17 -10.35 -7.21
C LEU A 12 -3.61 -10.87 -5.86
N LYS A 13 -2.76 -10.69 -4.86
CA LYS A 13 -3.07 -11.18 -3.54
C LYS A 13 -4.25 -10.41 -2.96
N SER A 14 -5.41 -11.05 -2.91
CA SER A 14 -6.56 -10.49 -2.19
C SER A 14 -6.36 -10.69 -0.70
N LEU A 15 -6.02 -9.60 0.00
CA LEU A 15 -5.87 -9.58 1.44
C LEU A 15 -7.23 -9.43 2.11
N TYR A 16 -7.41 -10.04 3.28
CA TYR A 16 -8.58 -9.75 4.10
C TYR A 16 -8.45 -8.36 4.72
N TRP A 17 -9.29 -7.43 4.28
CA TRP A 17 -9.26 -6.04 4.75
C TRP A 17 -10.29 -5.74 5.82
N SER A 18 -9.89 -4.89 6.75
CA SER A 18 -10.74 -4.23 7.72
C SER A 18 -10.42 -2.74 7.76
N ASP A 19 -11.39 -1.94 8.19
CA ASP A 19 -11.25 -0.50 8.34
C ASP A 19 -11.41 -0.14 9.82
N ARG A 20 -10.46 0.60 10.38
CA ARG A 20 -10.49 1.01 11.79
C ARG A 20 -10.57 2.52 11.89
N GLY A 21 -11.78 3.03 12.14
CA GLY A 21 -12.02 4.47 12.26
C GLY A 21 -11.93 5.22 10.91
N THR A 22 -12.00 4.50 9.79
CA THR A 22 -12.07 5.08 8.45
C THR A 22 -13.52 5.39 8.12
N THR A 23 -13.77 6.61 7.63
CA THR A 23 -15.08 7.11 7.21
C THR A 23 -15.13 7.41 5.71
N MET A 24 -13.98 7.48 5.04
CA MET A 24 -13.84 7.76 3.61
C MET A 24 -13.67 6.49 2.76
N ASN A 25 -13.89 6.61 1.44
CA ASN A 25 -13.51 5.56 0.51
C ASN A 25 -11.98 5.46 0.40
N VAL A 26 -11.44 4.30 0.81
CA VAL A 26 -10.00 4.01 0.84
C VAL A 26 -9.62 2.83 -0.07
N ALA A 27 -10.40 2.54 -1.10
CA ALA A 27 -10.11 1.45 -2.04
C ALA A 27 -8.71 1.56 -2.65
N TRP A 28 -8.27 2.78 -2.97
CA TRP A 28 -6.94 3.03 -3.51
C TRP A 28 -5.80 2.63 -2.55
N VAL A 29 -5.99 2.81 -1.24
CA VAL A 29 -5.01 2.42 -0.21
C VAL A 29 -4.84 0.90 -0.21
N LYS A 30 -5.95 0.16 -0.25
CA LYS A 30 -5.98 -1.30 -0.23
C LYS A 30 -5.34 -1.88 -1.50
N ASN A 31 -5.71 -1.36 -2.67
CA ASN A 31 -5.15 -1.80 -3.96
C ASN A 31 -3.63 -1.61 -4.02
N TYR A 32 -3.12 -0.41 -3.71
CA TYR A 32 -1.68 -0.18 -3.73
C TYR A 32 -0.91 -1.01 -2.70
N ALA A 33 -1.52 -1.30 -1.54
CA ALA A 33 -0.91 -2.13 -0.52
C ALA A 33 -0.77 -3.59 -0.98
N GLU A 34 -1.79 -4.14 -1.64
CA GLU A 34 -1.75 -5.50 -2.21
C GLU A 34 -0.66 -5.60 -3.29
N ASP A 35 -0.64 -4.68 -4.24
CA ASP A 35 0.39 -4.61 -5.29
C ASP A 35 1.80 -4.50 -4.68
N ALA A 36 1.97 -3.66 -3.65
CA ALA A 36 3.26 -3.50 -2.99
C ALA A 36 3.69 -4.76 -2.23
N VAL A 37 2.76 -5.50 -1.61
CA VAL A 37 3.06 -6.79 -0.97
C VAL A 37 3.54 -7.80 -2.01
N ASP A 38 2.93 -7.86 -3.19
CA ASP A 38 3.31 -8.77 -4.28
C ASP A 38 4.69 -8.45 -4.89
N LEU A 39 5.17 -7.23 -4.72
CA LEU A 39 6.51 -6.79 -5.16
C LEU A 39 7.61 -6.98 -4.10
N VAL A 40 7.26 -7.33 -2.87
CA VAL A 40 8.23 -7.59 -1.78
C VAL A 40 8.23 -9.08 -1.44
N PRO A 41 9.20 -9.87 -1.96
CA PRO A 41 9.21 -11.34 -1.77
C PRO A 41 9.14 -11.78 -0.31
N GLN A 42 9.69 -10.99 0.60
CA GLN A 42 9.67 -11.27 2.05
C GLN A 42 8.27 -11.16 2.68
N LEU A 43 7.30 -10.54 1.99
CA LEU A 43 5.94 -10.33 2.48
C LEU A 43 4.92 -11.26 1.83
N VAL A 44 5.16 -11.74 0.61
CA VAL A 44 4.18 -12.50 -0.20
C VAL A 44 3.54 -13.65 0.60
N ASP A 45 4.30 -14.49 1.29
CA ASP A 45 3.72 -15.60 2.08
C ASP A 45 3.42 -15.24 3.54
N LYS A 46 3.91 -14.08 3.97
CA LYS A 46 3.88 -13.63 5.38
C LYS A 46 2.74 -12.68 5.68
N VAL A 47 2.04 -12.15 4.70
CA VAL A 47 0.86 -11.29 4.92
C VAL A 47 -0.37 -12.04 4.44
N ASP A 48 -1.49 -11.95 5.15
CA ASP A 48 -2.79 -12.48 4.70
C ASP A 48 -3.94 -11.49 4.93
N SER A 49 -3.70 -10.45 5.72
CA SER A 49 -4.71 -9.47 6.07
C SER A 49 -4.10 -8.08 6.29
N GLY A 50 -4.96 -7.07 6.16
CA GLY A 50 -4.62 -5.68 6.34
C GLY A 50 -5.71 -4.92 7.08
N THR A 51 -5.31 -3.86 7.78
CA THR A 51 -6.25 -2.92 8.41
C THR A 51 -5.85 -1.49 8.07
N VAL A 52 -6.75 -0.73 7.45
CA VAL A 52 -6.59 0.72 7.26
C VAL A 52 -6.84 1.42 8.61
N GLN A 53 -5.95 2.33 8.99
CA GLN A 53 -5.96 3.03 10.28
C GLN A 53 -6.41 4.47 10.08
N GLY A 54 -7.68 4.75 10.36
CA GLY A 54 -8.27 6.07 10.20
C GLY A 54 -8.47 6.48 8.73
N ASP A 55 -8.78 7.75 8.54
CA ASP A 55 -8.85 8.36 7.21
C ASP A 55 -7.46 8.80 6.72
N PRO A 56 -7.22 8.80 5.40
CA PRO A 56 -6.00 9.39 4.84
C PRO A 56 -5.84 10.85 5.25
N HIS A 57 -4.63 11.24 5.67
CA HIS A 57 -4.34 12.60 6.14
C HIS A 57 -2.90 13.01 5.81
N THR A 58 -2.61 14.31 5.90
CA THR A 58 -1.24 14.84 5.88
C THR A 58 -0.64 14.77 7.29
N THR A 59 0.69 14.67 7.39
CA THR A 59 1.40 14.90 8.66
C THR A 59 2.37 16.06 8.50
N ASP A 60 1.85 17.28 8.73
CA ASP A 60 2.54 18.54 8.47
C ASP A 60 3.85 18.68 9.24
N ARG A 61 3.93 18.12 10.46
CA ARG A 61 5.13 18.17 11.32
C ARG A 61 6.39 17.67 10.61
N ASN A 62 6.25 16.71 9.70
CA ASN A 62 7.37 16.09 8.99
C ASN A 62 7.32 16.36 7.48
N ASN A 63 6.49 17.30 7.01
CA ASN A 63 6.17 17.47 5.59
C ASN A 63 5.79 16.14 4.90
N ASP A 64 5.07 15.26 5.62
CA ASP A 64 4.60 14.00 5.04
C ASP A 64 3.27 14.28 4.32
N PRO A 65 3.21 14.15 2.98
CA PRO A 65 2.01 14.47 2.23
C PRO A 65 0.86 13.50 2.54
N LEU A 66 -0.29 13.74 1.92
CA LEU A 66 -1.48 12.90 2.09
C LEU A 66 -1.12 11.41 1.95
N HIS A 67 -1.46 10.61 2.95
CA HIS A 67 -1.24 9.17 2.92
C HIS A 67 -2.29 8.42 3.72
N GLY A 68 -2.55 7.18 3.33
CA GLY A 68 -3.26 6.19 4.12
C GLY A 68 -2.29 5.42 5.01
N SER A 69 -2.65 5.20 6.27
CA SER A 69 -1.89 4.35 7.20
C SER A 69 -2.46 2.95 7.24
N ILE A 70 -1.62 1.92 7.12
CA ILE A 70 -2.05 0.52 7.19
C ILE A 70 -1.22 -0.31 8.18
N THR A 71 -1.84 -1.36 8.72
CA THR A 71 -1.15 -2.47 9.39
C THR A 71 -1.36 -3.75 8.60
N LEU A 72 -0.29 -4.52 8.38
CA LEU A 72 -0.31 -5.81 7.70
C LEU A 72 -0.02 -6.95 8.68
N LYS A 73 -0.74 -8.06 8.57
CA LYS A 73 -0.70 -9.18 9.52
C LYS A 73 -0.62 -10.55 8.86
N LYS A 74 -0.22 -11.54 9.66
CA LYS A 74 -0.38 -12.98 9.43
C LYS A 74 -1.25 -13.54 10.57
N GLY A 75 -2.48 -13.95 10.27
CA GLY A 75 -3.46 -14.20 11.31
C GLY A 75 -3.54 -13.01 12.28
N ASP A 76 -3.35 -13.26 13.58
CA ASP A 76 -3.41 -12.19 14.59
C ASP A 76 -2.10 -11.42 14.77
N SER A 77 -0.99 -11.90 14.20
CA SER A 77 0.33 -11.32 14.40
C SER A 77 0.64 -10.19 13.43
N ARG A 78 1.03 -9.02 13.94
CA ARG A 78 1.49 -7.90 13.11
C ARG A 78 2.83 -8.22 12.44
N VAL A 79 2.85 -8.10 11.11
CA VAL A 79 4.05 -8.25 10.28
C VAL A 79 4.75 -6.91 10.12
N THR A 80 4.03 -5.87 9.68
CA THR A 80 4.57 -4.52 9.47
C THR A 80 3.45 -3.47 9.42
N SER A 81 3.81 -2.21 9.25
CA SER A 81 2.90 -1.14 8.82
C SER A 81 3.46 -0.42 7.60
N ALA A 82 2.65 0.38 6.93
CA ALA A 82 3.09 1.22 5.83
C ALA A 82 2.29 2.52 5.74
N HIS A 83 2.90 3.54 5.13
CA HIS A 83 2.20 4.68 4.56
C HIS A 83 2.01 4.43 3.06
N VAL A 84 0.79 4.66 2.58
CA VAL A 84 0.37 4.45 1.19
C VAL A 84 -0.01 5.81 0.62
N TYR A 85 0.65 6.24 -0.45
CA TYR A 85 0.52 7.58 -1.01
C TYR A 85 -0.30 7.59 -2.30
N PRO A 86 -1.04 8.68 -2.60
CA PRO A 86 -1.92 8.77 -3.77
C PRO A 86 -1.20 8.55 -5.11
N ASP A 87 0.11 8.81 -5.15
CA ASP A 87 0.93 8.64 -6.34
C ASP A 87 1.33 7.18 -6.61
N GLY A 88 0.96 6.23 -5.74
CA GLY A 88 1.34 4.82 -5.81
C GLY A 88 2.65 4.49 -5.08
N THR A 89 3.21 5.42 -4.30
CA THR A 89 4.33 5.11 -3.41
C THR A 89 3.81 4.39 -2.16
N VAL A 90 4.48 3.32 -1.72
CA VAL A 90 4.22 2.63 -0.46
C VAL A 90 5.52 2.57 0.32
N VAL A 91 5.52 3.11 1.54
CA VAL A 91 6.69 3.14 2.43
C VAL A 91 6.41 2.24 3.62
N PHE A 92 7.10 1.11 3.70
CA PHE A 92 6.99 0.21 4.84
C PHE A 92 7.79 0.74 6.03
N SER A 93 7.24 0.61 7.24
CA SER A 93 7.92 1.04 8.48
C SER A 93 9.15 0.19 8.81
N LYS A 94 9.18 -1.07 8.37
CA LYS A 94 10.37 -1.92 8.45
C LYS A 94 11.28 -1.66 7.25
N ALA A 95 12.47 -1.14 7.54
CA ALA A 95 13.50 -0.82 6.53
C ALA A 95 13.84 -1.99 5.60
N ALA A 96 13.76 -3.23 6.07
CA ALA A 96 14.00 -4.44 5.27
C ALA A 96 13.04 -4.63 4.08
N TYR A 97 11.87 -3.95 4.09
CA TYR A 97 10.89 -3.98 3.00
C TYR A 97 10.94 -2.71 2.13
N GLY A 98 11.53 -1.63 2.66
CA GLY A 98 11.85 -0.42 1.91
C GLY A 98 10.64 0.39 1.41
N ARG A 99 10.89 1.16 0.35
CA ARG A 99 9.91 1.94 -0.41
C ARG A 99 9.64 1.23 -1.73
N VAL A 100 8.37 1.03 -2.05
CA VAL A 100 7.90 0.42 -3.29
C VAL A 100 7.11 1.45 -4.09
N LYS A 101 7.25 1.42 -5.41
CA LYS A 101 6.47 2.23 -6.34
C LYS A 101 5.59 1.31 -7.18
N VAL A 102 4.29 1.51 -7.13
CA VAL A 102 3.31 0.83 -7.99
C VAL A 102 2.72 1.81 -9.02
N PRO A 103 2.19 1.33 -10.16
CA PRO A 103 1.50 2.18 -11.11
C PRO A 103 0.31 2.90 -10.46
N ARG A 104 0.16 4.19 -10.73
CA ARG A 104 -0.96 4.97 -10.21
C ARG A 104 -2.27 4.51 -10.86
N ILE A 105 -3.32 4.30 -10.05
CA ILE A 105 -4.69 4.02 -10.52
C ILE A 105 -5.51 5.31 -10.62
N SER A 106 -6.57 5.29 -11.44
CA SER A 106 -7.48 6.43 -11.65
C SER A 106 -8.20 6.86 -10.38
N ASP A 107 -8.50 5.91 -9.50
CA ASP A 107 -9.37 6.11 -8.34
C ASP A 107 -8.62 6.68 -7.13
N ALA A 108 -7.29 6.78 -7.22
CA ALA A 108 -6.50 7.46 -6.21
C ALA A 108 -6.72 8.97 -6.32
N PRO A 109 -6.80 9.70 -5.19
CA PRO A 109 -6.91 11.15 -5.21
C PRO A 109 -5.66 11.79 -5.84
N GLU A 110 -5.74 13.09 -6.12
CA GLU A 110 -4.54 13.85 -6.43
C GLU A 110 -3.62 13.91 -5.20
N GLY A 111 -2.31 13.84 -5.43
CA GLY A 111 -1.32 13.87 -4.37
C GLY A 111 0.03 13.34 -4.83
N SER A 112 1.06 13.64 -4.04
CA SER A 112 2.43 13.20 -4.28
C SER A 112 2.87 12.17 -3.25
N GLY A 113 3.92 11.42 -3.59
CA GLY A 113 4.66 10.64 -2.62
C GLY A 113 5.53 11.54 -1.72
N PRO A 114 6.14 10.96 -0.69
CA PRO A 114 7.09 11.66 0.17
C PRO A 114 8.31 12.09 -0.66
N ALA A 115 8.95 13.20 -0.25
CA ALA A 115 10.20 13.63 -0.87
C ALA A 115 11.23 12.48 -0.90
N SER A 116 12.02 12.45 -1.97
CA SER A 116 13.03 11.42 -2.20
C SER A 116 14.21 11.56 -1.27
#